data_AF-A0AAW1TUR4-F1
#
_entry.id   AF-A0AAW1TUR4-F1
#
_cell.length_a   1.000
_cell.length_b   1.000
_cell.length_c   1.000
_cell.angle_alpha   90.00
_cell.angle_beta   90.00
_cell.angle_gamma   90.00
#
_symmetry.space_group_name_H-M   'P 1'
#
loop_
_entity.id
_entity.type
_entity.pdbx_description
1 polymer ?
#
loop_
_entity_poly.entity_id
_entity_poly.type
_entity_poly.pdbx_seq_one_letter_code
_entity_poly.pdbx_strand_id
1 'polypeptide(L)'
;MFIKSTLISTGSLFRAVCYSTTINNGFNLKRTLDKVKRQEDNKILKSVLRNRIIECPKDVDVLRSEVINSKGNFSERNVDRALLNHFCHEGQFRNGINYIEFLNKEIKSKLNLFLVIQTFRMYYYERHRKKSLSNVEEEYLISLYKDLRNSFPILDVVSIECAILGLSITKEWKKCLDLLQEASRIDQPSNTSYNAVIASAFLNGEEEIGWMLIKEMFEKHRTPSYVAFSAYIEKLEQVKNKTEIMMKLEKLFTLCKENDIILPEKVIEELGSLLRTNSIQANLTSINKRGCCSCCQQKLDAFEVTNEMFEELKDKFITNVIVGKNIFSKTTPEEFARFQSFLKTIDDCSVVIDGLNVAYSVGTKHSSSVCSAFLANVVAYFVNRNKKVLVLGREHMNRWPKKNWNYVKNNAKLFLTQDLSQDDPYLLYAALHLGKNTMIVTRDLMRSHLFLLKEPSDKIMFSRWLSQRQYQIKYVTGFGKVIFNIPMPYMRTIQKNGDYLHIPYQTKEEKNNESNETSNSWLCIHLSS
;
A
#
# COMPACT_ATOMS: atom_id res chain seq x y z
N MET A 1 -43.52 50.75 18.71
CA MET A 1 -44.10 49.50 19.24
C MET A 1 -42.94 48.55 19.46
N PHE A 2 -42.50 48.43 20.71
CA PHE A 2 -41.23 47.83 21.12
C PHE A 2 -41.29 46.30 21.20
N ILE A 3 -40.11 45.72 20.97
CA ILE A 3 -39.67 44.33 21.14
C ILE A 3 -40.17 43.68 22.44
N LYS A 4 -40.64 42.43 22.36
CA LYS A 4 -40.54 41.46 23.47
C LYS A 4 -40.22 40.05 22.96
N SER A 5 -39.07 39.59 23.44
CA SER A 5 -38.46 38.26 23.37
C SER A 5 -39.38 37.12 23.80
N THR A 6 -39.28 35.97 23.13
CA THR A 6 -39.55 34.67 23.78
C THR A 6 -38.32 33.78 23.59
N LEU A 7 -37.61 33.59 24.69
CA LEU A 7 -36.55 32.59 24.85
C LEU A 7 -37.13 31.21 24.54
N ILE A 8 -36.58 30.53 23.53
CA ILE A 8 -36.65 29.06 23.47
C ILE A 8 -35.68 28.55 24.54
N SER A 9 -36.22 27.82 25.50
CA SER A 9 -35.48 27.37 26.68
C SER A 9 -34.30 26.47 26.29
N THR A 10 -33.14 26.78 26.87
CA THR A 10 -31.88 26.03 26.78
C THR A 10 -31.98 24.57 27.23
N GLY A 11 -33.12 24.15 27.84
CA GLY A 11 -33.40 22.76 28.21
C GLY A 11 -33.82 21.85 27.05
N SER A 12 -34.31 22.40 25.93
CA SER A 12 -34.76 21.62 24.77
C SER A 12 -33.61 21.25 23.81
N LEU A 13 -32.65 22.16 23.62
CA LEU A 13 -31.41 21.92 22.87
C LEU A 13 -30.46 20.96 23.62
N PHE A 14 -30.36 21.04 24.95
CA PHE A 14 -29.56 20.09 25.73
C PHE A 14 -30.11 18.66 25.68
N ARG A 15 -31.44 18.48 25.67
CA ARG A 15 -32.05 17.16 25.49
C ARG A 15 -31.83 16.58 24.09
N ALA A 16 -31.89 17.39 23.04
CA ALA A 16 -31.62 16.94 21.67
C ALA A 16 -30.14 16.57 21.45
N VAL A 17 -29.21 17.36 21.99
CA VAL A 17 -27.78 17.05 21.96
C VAL A 17 -27.49 15.78 22.76
N CYS A 18 -27.96 15.67 24.02
CA CYS A 18 -27.79 14.46 24.83
C CYS A 18 -28.47 13.23 24.21
N TYR A 19 -29.64 13.34 23.58
CA TYR A 19 -30.24 12.22 22.84
C TYR A 19 -29.39 11.80 21.65
N SER A 20 -28.85 12.73 20.87
CA SER A 20 -27.97 12.40 19.74
C SER A 20 -26.65 11.77 20.18
N THR A 21 -26.05 12.23 21.29
CA THR A 21 -24.82 11.66 21.85
C THR A 21 -25.10 10.29 22.49
N THR A 22 -26.25 10.09 23.12
CA THR A 22 -26.65 8.80 23.71
C THR A 22 -27.01 7.78 22.61
N ILE A 23 -27.65 8.23 21.53
CA ILE A 23 -27.90 7.40 20.34
C ILE A 23 -26.58 7.04 19.66
N ASN A 24 -25.69 8.00 19.39
CA ASN A 24 -24.38 7.72 18.78
C ASN A 24 -23.49 6.85 19.68
N ASN A 25 -23.50 7.08 21.00
CA ASN A 25 -22.80 6.23 21.95
C ASN A 25 -23.44 4.83 22.03
N GLY A 26 -24.76 4.72 21.96
CA GLY A 26 -25.48 3.44 21.88
C GLY A 26 -25.19 2.68 20.60
N PHE A 27 -25.10 3.36 19.45
CA PHE A 27 -24.69 2.78 18.17
C PHE A 27 -23.21 2.33 18.21
N ASN A 28 -22.32 3.12 18.80
CA ASN A 28 -20.92 2.76 18.96
C ASN A 28 -20.72 1.60 19.94
N LEU A 29 -21.48 1.57 21.05
CA LEU A 29 -21.46 0.49 22.03
C LEU A 29 -22.02 -0.80 21.41
N LYS A 30 -23.14 -0.73 20.69
CA LYS A 30 -23.71 -1.87 19.96
C LYS A 30 -22.73 -2.41 18.91
N ARG A 31 -22.09 -1.53 18.13
CA ARG A 31 -21.08 -1.92 17.14
C ARG A 31 -19.85 -2.57 17.79
N THR A 32 -19.47 -2.11 18.98
CA THR A 32 -18.38 -2.69 19.77
C THR A 32 -18.76 -4.06 20.33
N LEU A 33 -19.97 -4.19 20.90
CA LEU A 33 -20.51 -5.46 21.39
C LEU A 33 -20.67 -6.47 20.25
N ASP A 34 -21.16 -6.06 19.07
CA ASP A 34 -21.27 -6.89 17.87
C ASP A 34 -19.90 -7.32 17.34
N LYS A 35 -18.85 -6.52 17.59
CA LYS A 35 -17.47 -6.87 17.23
C LYS A 35 -16.89 -7.88 18.21
N VAL A 36 -17.15 -7.72 19.52
CA VAL A 36 -16.74 -8.67 20.57
C VAL A 36 -17.43 -10.01 20.38
N LYS A 37 -18.75 -10.02 20.16
CA LYS A 37 -19.52 -11.25 19.86
C LYS A 37 -18.98 -11.98 18.63
N ARG A 38 -18.71 -11.25 17.54
CA ARG A 38 -18.09 -11.84 16.34
C ARG A 38 -16.71 -12.43 16.61
N GLN A 39 -15.91 -11.83 17.50
CA GLN A 39 -14.62 -12.39 17.89
C GLN A 39 -14.77 -13.68 18.72
N GLU A 40 -15.76 -13.74 19.60
CA GLU A 40 -16.07 -14.95 20.38
C GLU A 40 -16.58 -16.08 19.47
N ASP A 41 -17.54 -15.79 18.60
CA ASP A 41 -18.06 -16.74 17.61
C ASP A 41 -16.92 -17.28 16.72
N ASN A 42 -16.00 -16.42 16.27
CA ASN A 42 -14.83 -16.85 15.50
C ASN A 42 -13.88 -17.76 16.29
N LYS A 43 -13.68 -17.51 17.60
CA LYS A 43 -12.87 -18.39 18.46
C LYS A 43 -13.53 -19.76 18.61
N ILE A 44 -14.85 -19.80 18.76
CA ILE A 44 -15.62 -21.03 18.85
C ILE A 44 -15.46 -21.84 17.56
N LEU A 45 -15.72 -21.23 16.40
CA LEU A 45 -15.53 -21.89 15.09
C LEU A 45 -14.11 -22.43 14.94
N LYS A 46 -13.10 -21.63 15.29
CA LYS A 46 -11.69 -22.04 15.24
C LYS A 46 -11.39 -23.24 16.15
N SER A 47 -12.06 -23.34 17.29
CA SER A 47 -11.91 -24.46 18.21
C SER A 47 -12.56 -25.74 17.69
N VAL A 48 -13.79 -25.64 17.14
CA VAL A 48 -14.56 -26.77 16.61
C VAL A 48 -13.93 -27.32 15.33
N LEU A 49 -13.42 -26.44 14.46
CA LEU A 49 -12.85 -26.80 13.15
C LEU A 49 -11.35 -27.12 13.19
N ARG A 50 -10.74 -27.15 14.38
CA ARG A 50 -9.30 -27.40 14.49
C ARG A 50 -8.95 -28.81 13.99
N ASN A 51 -8.13 -28.89 12.95
CA ASN A 51 -7.69 -30.12 12.30
C ASN A 51 -8.82 -31.03 11.78
N ARG A 52 -10.02 -30.47 11.55
CA ARG A 52 -11.15 -31.24 11.03
C ARG A 52 -11.06 -31.37 9.51
N ILE A 53 -11.39 -32.54 9.00
CA ILE A 53 -11.49 -32.83 7.56
C ILE A 53 -12.94 -33.23 7.28
N ILE A 54 -13.52 -32.70 6.21
CA ILE A 54 -14.87 -33.04 5.76
C ILE A 54 -14.73 -33.99 4.57
N GLU A 55 -15.09 -35.27 4.74
CA GLU A 55 -14.93 -36.29 3.70
C GLU A 55 -16.27 -36.88 3.26
N CYS A 56 -17.29 -36.87 4.11
CA CYS A 56 -18.59 -37.44 3.81
C CYS A 56 -19.75 -36.53 4.24
N PRO A 57 -20.97 -36.75 3.73
CA PRO A 57 -22.14 -35.94 4.09
C PRO A 57 -22.43 -35.92 5.60
N LYS A 58 -22.21 -37.03 6.31
CA LYS A 58 -22.43 -37.11 7.77
C LYS A 58 -21.55 -36.13 8.54
N ASP A 59 -20.36 -35.81 8.03
CA ASP A 59 -19.46 -34.86 8.68
C ASP A 59 -20.06 -33.44 8.70
N VAL A 60 -20.85 -33.10 7.68
CA VAL A 60 -21.55 -31.81 7.59
C VAL A 60 -22.63 -31.72 8.66
N ASP A 61 -23.44 -32.77 8.83
CA ASP A 61 -24.51 -32.81 9.83
C ASP A 61 -23.98 -32.74 11.26
N VAL A 62 -22.92 -33.51 11.53
CA VAL A 62 -22.24 -33.50 12.83
C VAL A 62 -21.64 -32.12 13.09
N LEU A 63 -20.98 -31.52 12.10
CA LEU A 63 -20.39 -30.19 12.23
C LEU A 63 -21.44 -29.10 12.45
N ARG A 64 -22.55 -29.12 11.72
CA ARG A 64 -23.66 -28.18 11.93
C ARG A 64 -24.20 -28.30 13.35
N SER A 65 -24.46 -29.53 13.79
CA SER A 65 -24.98 -29.82 15.12
C SER A 65 -24.03 -29.35 16.23
N GLU A 66 -22.72 -29.62 16.11
CA GLU A 66 -21.72 -29.17 17.08
C GLU A 66 -21.63 -27.64 17.15
N VAL A 67 -21.66 -26.95 16.00
CA VAL A 67 -21.60 -25.48 15.98
C VAL A 67 -22.88 -24.86 16.54
N ILE A 68 -24.05 -25.40 16.23
CA ILE A 68 -25.33 -24.92 16.76
C ILE A 68 -25.42 -25.14 18.27
N ASN A 69 -24.94 -26.28 18.77
CA ASN A 69 -24.93 -26.60 20.19
C ASN A 69 -23.79 -25.94 20.97
N SER A 70 -22.91 -25.21 20.29
CA SER A 70 -21.84 -24.46 20.93
C SER A 70 -22.37 -23.21 21.66
N LYS A 71 -21.56 -22.61 22.53
CA LYS A 71 -21.94 -21.40 23.28
C LYS A 71 -22.03 -20.11 22.42
N GLY A 72 -21.95 -20.22 21.10
CA GLY A 72 -21.96 -19.09 20.17
C GLY A 72 -23.35 -18.72 19.66
N ASN A 73 -23.44 -17.65 18.86
CA ASN A 73 -24.72 -17.19 18.28
C ASN A 73 -25.05 -17.89 16.96
N PHE A 74 -25.06 -19.22 16.96
CA PHE A 74 -25.34 -20.04 15.78
C PHE A 74 -26.74 -20.63 15.81
N SER A 75 -27.34 -20.77 14.62
CA SER A 75 -28.68 -21.30 14.41
C SER A 75 -28.72 -22.02 13.07
N GLU A 76 -29.74 -22.85 12.85
CA GLU A 76 -29.99 -23.50 11.56
C GLU A 76 -30.03 -22.52 10.38
N ARG A 77 -30.34 -21.24 10.61
CA ARG A 77 -30.42 -20.22 9.55
C ARG A 77 -29.08 -19.58 9.19
N ASN A 78 -28.09 -19.62 10.08
CA ASN A 78 -26.82 -18.88 9.89
C ASN A 78 -25.57 -19.77 9.95
N VAL A 79 -25.70 -21.03 10.36
CA VAL A 79 -24.57 -21.96 10.55
C VAL A 79 -23.74 -22.13 9.27
N ASP A 80 -24.38 -22.35 8.12
CA ASP A 80 -23.69 -22.55 6.84
C ASP A 80 -22.90 -21.31 6.44
N ARG A 81 -23.51 -20.13 6.62
CA ARG A 81 -22.86 -18.85 6.34
C ARG A 81 -21.66 -18.63 7.26
N ALA A 82 -21.79 -18.97 8.54
CA ALA A 82 -20.70 -18.85 9.51
C ALA A 82 -19.53 -19.78 9.16
N LEU A 83 -19.82 -21.05 8.90
CA LEU A 83 -18.86 -22.07 8.51
C LEU A 83 -18.13 -21.73 7.21
N LEU A 84 -18.87 -21.36 6.15
CA LEU A 84 -18.27 -21.03 4.85
C LEU A 84 -17.39 -19.78 4.91
N ASN A 85 -17.81 -18.75 5.65
CA ASN A 85 -16.95 -17.58 5.86
C ASN A 85 -15.69 -17.96 6.65
N HIS A 86 -15.81 -18.82 7.66
CA HIS A 86 -14.65 -19.29 8.43
C HIS A 86 -13.67 -20.09 7.55
N PHE A 87 -14.16 -21.04 6.75
CA PHE A 87 -13.31 -21.78 5.82
C PHE A 87 -12.57 -20.86 4.85
N CYS A 88 -13.22 -19.80 4.36
CA CYS A 88 -12.58 -18.83 3.47
C CYS A 88 -11.51 -18.02 4.21
N HIS A 89 -11.81 -17.54 5.42
CA HIS A 89 -10.90 -16.71 6.23
C HIS A 89 -9.67 -17.47 6.74
N GLU A 90 -9.82 -18.72 7.16
CA GLU A 90 -8.69 -19.56 7.61
C GLU A 90 -7.99 -20.29 6.44
N GLY A 91 -8.47 -20.08 5.21
CA GLY A 91 -7.92 -20.72 4.01
C GLY A 91 -8.12 -22.24 4.00
N GLN A 92 -9.18 -22.77 4.58
CA GLN A 92 -9.56 -24.19 4.49
C GLN A 92 -10.46 -24.43 3.26
N PHE A 93 -9.99 -24.03 2.06
CA PHE A 93 -10.82 -24.00 0.86
C PHE A 93 -11.35 -25.39 0.45
N ARG A 94 -10.54 -26.44 0.55
CA ARG A 94 -10.99 -27.82 0.26
C ARG A 94 -12.12 -28.29 1.18
N ASN A 95 -12.04 -28.01 2.48
CA ASN A 95 -13.13 -28.29 3.42
C ASN A 95 -14.39 -27.51 3.02
N GLY A 96 -14.24 -26.24 2.64
CA GLY A 96 -15.33 -25.42 2.13
C GLY A 96 -15.98 -25.97 0.87
N ILE A 97 -15.19 -26.45 -0.10
CA ILE A 97 -15.70 -27.08 -1.34
C ILE A 97 -16.50 -28.34 -1.00
N ASN A 98 -15.93 -29.24 -0.19
CA ASN A 98 -16.60 -30.47 0.21
C ASN A 98 -17.92 -30.16 0.96
N TYR A 99 -17.90 -29.17 1.86
CA TYR A 99 -19.09 -28.70 2.56
C TYR A 99 -20.18 -28.23 1.60
N ILE A 100 -19.85 -27.42 0.60
CA ILE A 100 -20.81 -26.94 -0.42
C ILE A 100 -21.34 -28.09 -1.27
N GLU A 101 -20.48 -29.02 -1.70
CA GLU A 101 -20.90 -30.18 -2.50
C GLU A 101 -21.93 -31.04 -1.77
N PHE A 102 -21.75 -31.24 -0.46
CA PHE A 102 -22.70 -31.98 0.35
C PHE A 102 -23.98 -31.17 0.63
N LEU A 103 -23.90 -29.87 0.87
CA LEU A 103 -25.09 -29.01 0.98
C LEU A 103 -25.94 -28.98 -0.30
N ASN A 104 -25.30 -28.92 -1.48
CA ASN A 104 -26.01 -28.88 -2.77
C ASN A 104 -26.76 -30.17 -3.09
N LYS A 105 -26.37 -31.31 -2.49
CA LYS A 105 -27.13 -32.57 -2.60
C LYS A 105 -28.46 -32.50 -1.86
N GLU A 106 -28.57 -31.68 -0.82
CA GLU A 106 -29.79 -31.48 -0.02
C GLU A 106 -30.66 -30.32 -0.53
N ILE A 107 -30.06 -29.23 -1.03
CA ILE A 107 -30.74 -27.99 -1.43
C ILE A 107 -30.95 -27.96 -2.96
N LYS A 108 -31.67 -28.93 -3.51
CA LYS A 108 -31.90 -29.02 -4.98
C LYS A 108 -32.96 -28.07 -5.54
N SER A 109 -33.63 -27.23 -4.75
CA SER A 109 -34.86 -26.57 -5.19
C SER A 109 -34.76 -25.07 -5.49
N LYS A 110 -33.67 -24.37 -5.14
CA LYS A 110 -33.48 -22.94 -5.52
C LYS A 110 -32.01 -22.52 -5.49
N LEU A 111 -31.56 -21.81 -6.53
CA LEU A 111 -30.21 -21.22 -6.59
C LEU A 111 -30.01 -20.27 -5.40
N ASN A 112 -29.03 -20.57 -4.55
CA ASN A 112 -28.65 -19.71 -3.43
C ASN A 112 -27.43 -18.87 -3.83
N LEU A 113 -27.65 -17.58 -4.09
CA LEU A 113 -26.60 -16.65 -4.53
C LEU A 113 -25.40 -16.62 -3.57
N PHE A 114 -25.61 -16.73 -2.25
CA PHE A 114 -24.51 -16.77 -1.29
C PHE A 114 -23.65 -18.03 -1.49
N LEU A 115 -24.26 -19.20 -1.66
CA LEU A 115 -23.52 -20.44 -1.92
C LEU A 115 -22.75 -20.35 -3.23
N VAL A 116 -23.36 -19.84 -4.30
CA VAL A 116 -22.69 -19.63 -5.60
C VAL A 116 -21.44 -18.77 -5.45
N ILE A 117 -21.57 -17.64 -4.77
CA ILE A 117 -20.47 -16.71 -4.49
C ILE A 117 -19.34 -17.40 -3.72
N GLN A 118 -19.68 -18.19 -2.69
CA GLN A 118 -18.68 -18.92 -1.92
C GLN A 118 -18.01 -20.01 -2.75
N THR A 119 -18.75 -20.74 -3.58
CA THR A 119 -18.20 -21.75 -4.49
C THR A 119 -17.11 -21.14 -5.37
N PHE A 120 -17.41 -20.06 -6.10
CA PHE A 120 -16.44 -19.42 -6.98
C PHE A 120 -15.18 -18.98 -6.23
N ARG A 121 -15.34 -18.38 -5.05
CA ARG A 121 -14.21 -17.97 -4.20
C ARG A 121 -13.36 -19.15 -3.76
N MET A 122 -13.98 -20.21 -3.25
CA MET A 122 -13.26 -21.38 -2.73
C MET A 122 -12.47 -22.08 -3.83
N TYR A 123 -13.07 -22.32 -4.99
CA TYR A 123 -12.39 -22.93 -6.13
C TYR A 123 -11.24 -22.05 -6.66
N TYR A 124 -11.45 -20.73 -6.77
CA TYR A 124 -10.40 -19.79 -7.15
C TYR A 124 -9.20 -19.86 -6.20
N TYR A 125 -9.43 -19.82 -4.88
CA TYR A 125 -8.34 -19.85 -3.91
C TYR A 125 -7.68 -21.22 -3.75
N GLU A 126 -8.44 -22.31 -3.92
CA GLU A 126 -7.89 -23.68 -3.92
C GLU A 126 -6.98 -23.93 -5.13
N ARG A 127 -7.28 -23.34 -6.30
CA ARG A 127 -6.37 -23.38 -7.46
C ARG A 127 -4.98 -22.80 -7.13
N HIS A 128 -4.89 -21.75 -6.32
CA HIS A 128 -3.57 -21.22 -5.94
C HIS A 128 -2.73 -22.22 -5.11
N ARG A 129 -3.32 -23.32 -4.64
CA ARG A 129 -2.64 -24.46 -4.00
C ARG A 129 -2.46 -25.66 -4.93
N LYS A 130 -3.34 -25.85 -5.91
CA LYS A 130 -3.32 -26.97 -6.86
C LYS A 130 -3.16 -26.47 -8.29
N LYS A 131 -2.17 -26.99 -9.03
CA LYS A 131 -1.84 -26.53 -10.39
C LYS A 131 -3.02 -26.56 -11.39
N SER A 132 -4.03 -27.44 -11.24
CA SER A 132 -5.15 -27.52 -12.18
C SER A 132 -6.47 -27.99 -11.56
N LEU A 133 -7.59 -27.55 -12.14
CA LEU A 133 -8.92 -28.12 -11.91
C LEU A 133 -9.11 -29.41 -12.73
N SER A 134 -9.99 -30.28 -12.26
CA SER A 134 -10.52 -31.38 -13.08
C SER A 134 -11.60 -30.88 -14.05
N ASN A 135 -11.80 -31.60 -15.17
CA ASN A 135 -12.83 -31.26 -16.15
C ASN A 135 -14.24 -31.17 -15.55
N VAL A 136 -14.54 -32.03 -14.56
CA VAL A 136 -15.84 -32.05 -13.88
C VAL A 136 -16.05 -30.79 -13.04
N GLU A 137 -15.03 -30.36 -12.29
CA GLU A 137 -15.09 -29.13 -11.51
C GLU A 137 -15.22 -27.91 -12.43
N GLU A 138 -14.49 -27.89 -13.54
CA GLU A 138 -14.56 -26.81 -14.52
C GLU A 138 -15.96 -26.67 -15.15
N GLU A 139 -16.54 -27.79 -15.61
CA GLU A 139 -17.90 -27.81 -16.16
C GLU A 139 -18.94 -27.39 -15.14
N TYR A 140 -18.77 -27.79 -13.88
CA TYR A 140 -19.63 -27.38 -12.77
C TYR A 140 -19.59 -25.85 -12.53
N LEU A 141 -18.41 -25.23 -12.55
CA LEU A 141 -18.31 -23.77 -12.39
C LEU A 141 -18.97 -23.02 -13.56
N ILE A 142 -18.79 -23.52 -14.79
CA ILE A 142 -19.42 -22.95 -15.99
C ILE A 142 -20.95 -23.10 -15.92
N SER A 143 -21.48 -24.26 -15.52
CA SER A 143 -22.93 -24.45 -15.37
C SER A 143 -23.49 -23.53 -14.28
N LEU A 144 -22.78 -23.41 -13.16
CA LEU A 144 -23.19 -22.54 -12.05
C LEU A 144 -23.27 -21.07 -12.46
N TYR A 145 -22.34 -20.60 -13.30
CA TYR A 145 -22.39 -19.26 -13.86
C TYR A 145 -23.58 -19.06 -14.82
N LYS A 146 -23.89 -20.05 -15.64
CA LYS A 146 -25.07 -20.01 -16.53
C LYS A 146 -26.37 -19.91 -15.71
N ASP A 147 -26.50 -20.73 -14.67
CA ASP A 147 -27.66 -20.71 -13.77
C ASP A 147 -27.78 -19.37 -13.04
N LEU A 148 -26.64 -18.80 -12.61
CA LEU A 148 -26.57 -17.47 -12.02
C LEU A 148 -27.09 -16.40 -12.98
N ARG A 149 -26.62 -16.36 -14.24
CA ARG A 149 -27.07 -15.37 -15.22
C ARG A 149 -28.52 -15.55 -15.66
N ASN A 150 -28.99 -16.80 -15.74
CA ASN A 150 -30.40 -17.08 -16.04
C ASN A 150 -31.32 -16.61 -14.91
N SER A 151 -30.90 -16.77 -13.66
CA SER A 151 -31.68 -16.36 -12.48
C SER A 151 -31.58 -14.85 -12.21
N PHE A 152 -30.43 -14.25 -12.52
CA PHE A 152 -30.12 -12.84 -12.26
C PHE A 152 -29.44 -12.22 -13.49
N PRO A 153 -30.21 -11.64 -14.43
CA PRO A 153 -29.67 -11.02 -15.63
C PRO A 153 -28.72 -9.86 -15.33
N ILE A 154 -29.02 -9.08 -14.28
CA ILE A 154 -28.20 -7.96 -13.81
C ILE A 154 -27.56 -8.37 -12.48
N LEU A 155 -26.24 -8.24 -12.42
CA LEU A 155 -25.45 -8.56 -11.23
C LEU A 155 -24.88 -7.28 -10.62
N ASP A 156 -24.81 -7.22 -9.30
CA ASP A 156 -24.06 -6.19 -8.60
C ASP A 156 -22.54 -6.46 -8.70
N VAL A 157 -21.72 -5.46 -8.38
CA VAL A 157 -20.25 -5.52 -8.51
C VAL A 157 -19.63 -6.67 -7.70
N VAL A 158 -20.18 -7.01 -6.53
CA VAL A 158 -19.67 -8.11 -5.71
C VAL A 158 -19.98 -9.45 -6.37
N SER A 159 -21.18 -9.62 -6.90
CA SER A 159 -21.58 -10.81 -7.65
C SER A 159 -20.77 -10.98 -8.94
N ILE A 160 -20.51 -9.88 -9.67
CA ILE A 160 -19.64 -9.86 -10.85
C ILE A 160 -18.21 -10.25 -10.49
N GLU A 161 -17.63 -9.66 -9.44
CA GLU A 161 -16.29 -10.03 -8.96
C GLU A 161 -16.22 -11.54 -8.71
N CYS A 162 -17.21 -12.12 -8.04
CA CYS A 162 -17.21 -13.54 -7.73
C CYS A 162 -17.35 -14.41 -8.99
N ALA A 163 -18.18 -14.00 -9.96
CA ALA A 163 -18.26 -14.66 -11.25
C ALA A 163 -16.91 -14.61 -12.00
N ILE A 164 -16.20 -13.48 -11.95
CA ILE A 164 -14.84 -13.35 -12.50
C ILE A 164 -13.90 -14.35 -11.84
N LEU A 165 -13.89 -14.45 -10.50
CA LEU A 165 -13.04 -15.42 -9.79
C LEU A 165 -13.31 -16.85 -10.25
N GLY A 166 -14.59 -17.23 -10.36
CA GLY A 166 -15.00 -18.57 -10.79
C GLY A 166 -14.62 -18.88 -12.24
N LEU A 167 -14.91 -17.98 -13.17
CA LEU A 167 -14.66 -18.22 -14.60
C LEU A 167 -13.19 -18.05 -14.99
N SER A 168 -12.42 -17.22 -14.27
CA SER A 168 -11.00 -16.97 -14.53
C SER A 168 -10.18 -18.25 -14.57
N ILE A 169 -10.58 -19.24 -13.79
CA ILE A 169 -9.89 -20.52 -13.67
C ILE A 169 -10.40 -21.60 -14.64
N THR A 170 -11.24 -21.24 -15.62
CA THR A 170 -11.86 -22.14 -16.61
C THR A 170 -11.45 -21.77 -18.04
N LYS A 171 -11.79 -22.61 -19.02
CA LYS A 171 -11.64 -22.33 -20.46
C LYS A 171 -12.46 -21.12 -20.93
N GLU A 172 -13.48 -20.72 -20.19
CA GLU A 172 -14.32 -19.56 -20.51
C GLU A 172 -13.80 -18.24 -19.89
N TRP A 173 -12.54 -18.20 -19.41
CA TRP A 173 -11.96 -17.02 -18.76
C TRP A 173 -12.07 -15.73 -19.58
N LYS A 174 -12.15 -15.79 -20.91
CA LYS A 174 -12.33 -14.60 -21.76
C LYS A 174 -13.62 -13.83 -21.46
N LYS A 175 -14.68 -14.51 -20.98
CA LYS A 175 -15.91 -13.85 -20.51
C LYS A 175 -15.65 -12.91 -19.32
N CYS A 176 -14.57 -13.12 -18.57
CA CYS A 176 -14.19 -12.24 -17.49
C CYS A 176 -13.81 -10.83 -17.98
N LEU A 177 -13.39 -10.67 -19.23
CA LEU A 177 -13.12 -9.34 -19.81
C LEU A 177 -14.42 -8.53 -19.93
N ASP A 178 -15.48 -9.16 -20.44
CA ASP A 178 -16.80 -8.56 -20.54
C ASP A 178 -17.37 -8.23 -19.15
N LEU A 179 -17.19 -9.16 -18.19
CA LEU A 179 -17.60 -8.95 -16.80
C LEU A 179 -16.82 -7.81 -16.13
N LEU A 180 -15.52 -7.67 -16.42
CA LEU A 180 -14.70 -6.57 -15.90
C LEU A 180 -15.19 -5.23 -16.45
N GLN A 181 -15.58 -5.20 -17.72
CA GLN A 181 -16.20 -4.02 -18.34
C GLN A 181 -17.60 -3.74 -17.75
N GLU A 182 -18.42 -4.77 -17.52
CA GLU A 182 -19.73 -4.65 -16.87
C GLU A 182 -19.58 -4.04 -15.47
N ALA A 183 -18.64 -4.57 -14.66
CA ALA A 183 -18.31 -4.00 -13.36
C ALA A 183 -17.94 -2.52 -13.49
N SER A 184 -17.06 -2.16 -14.44
CA SER A 184 -16.60 -0.78 -14.66
C SER A 184 -17.69 0.24 -14.99
N ARG A 185 -18.82 -0.22 -15.56
CA ARG A 185 -19.99 0.62 -15.84
C ARG A 185 -20.85 0.89 -14.61
N ILE A 186 -20.77 0.00 -13.60
CA ILE A 186 -21.53 0.11 -12.35
C ILE A 186 -20.70 0.84 -11.30
N ASP A 187 -19.46 0.40 -11.07
CA ASP A 187 -18.49 0.97 -10.14
C ASP A 187 -17.06 0.57 -10.55
N GLN A 188 -16.04 0.87 -9.76
CA GLN A 188 -14.68 0.42 -10.06
C GLN A 188 -14.51 -1.09 -9.78
N PRO A 189 -14.05 -1.91 -10.75
CA PRO A 189 -13.74 -3.31 -10.50
C PRO A 189 -12.68 -3.42 -9.39
N SER A 190 -12.70 -4.50 -8.61
CA SER A 190 -11.75 -4.65 -7.51
C SER A 190 -10.36 -5.07 -7.98
N ASN A 191 -9.35 -4.84 -7.14
CA ASN A 191 -8.00 -5.36 -7.41
C ASN A 191 -8.00 -6.88 -7.59
N THR A 192 -8.86 -7.60 -6.86
CA THR A 192 -8.98 -9.05 -6.98
C THR A 192 -9.47 -9.45 -8.37
N SER A 193 -10.48 -8.76 -8.92
CA SER A 193 -10.97 -9.00 -10.27
C SER A 193 -9.89 -8.81 -11.33
N TYR A 194 -9.17 -7.68 -11.30
CA TYR A 194 -8.05 -7.45 -12.23
C TYR A 194 -7.00 -8.56 -12.14
N ASN A 195 -6.56 -8.91 -10.94
CA ASN A 195 -5.52 -9.92 -10.74
C ASN A 195 -5.95 -11.30 -11.23
N ALA A 196 -7.22 -11.69 -11.04
CA ALA A 196 -7.74 -12.95 -11.54
C ALA A 196 -7.72 -13.00 -13.07
N VAL A 197 -8.16 -11.94 -13.75
CA VAL A 197 -8.16 -11.87 -15.22
C VAL A 197 -6.74 -11.81 -15.79
N ILE A 198 -5.86 -11.01 -15.19
CA ILE A 198 -4.43 -10.93 -15.59
C ILE A 198 -3.76 -12.30 -15.47
N ALA A 199 -3.93 -12.99 -14.34
CA ALA A 199 -3.37 -14.32 -14.14
C ALA A 199 -3.88 -15.32 -15.19
N SER A 200 -5.17 -15.26 -15.50
CA SER A 200 -5.78 -16.10 -16.54
C SER A 200 -5.19 -15.82 -17.92
N ALA A 201 -5.02 -14.55 -18.28
CA ALA A 201 -4.42 -14.16 -19.54
C ALA A 201 -3.01 -14.74 -19.70
N PHE A 202 -2.15 -14.58 -18.68
CA PHE A 202 -0.80 -15.14 -18.71
C PHE A 202 -0.78 -16.67 -18.79
N LEU A 203 -1.57 -17.38 -17.98
CA LEU A 203 -1.61 -18.84 -17.99
C LEU A 203 -2.08 -19.41 -19.35
N ASN A 204 -2.96 -18.67 -20.03
CA ASN A 204 -3.45 -19.01 -21.37
C ASN A 204 -2.55 -18.50 -22.52
N GLY A 205 -1.41 -17.86 -22.22
CA GLY A 205 -0.46 -17.36 -23.22
C GLY A 205 -0.88 -16.06 -23.92
N GLU A 206 -1.93 -15.40 -23.46
CA GLU A 206 -2.45 -14.13 -24.00
C GLU A 206 -1.79 -12.95 -23.28
N GLU A 207 -0.46 -12.87 -23.39
CA GLU A 207 0.38 -11.94 -22.62
C GLU A 207 0.01 -10.47 -22.82
N GLU A 208 -0.34 -10.07 -24.04
CA GLU A 208 -0.68 -8.69 -24.36
C GLU A 208 -1.91 -8.20 -23.58
N ILE A 209 -2.91 -9.07 -23.36
CA ILE A 209 -4.07 -8.76 -22.52
C ILE A 209 -3.63 -8.57 -21.06
N GLY A 210 -2.76 -9.45 -20.56
CA GLY A 210 -2.22 -9.36 -19.20
C GLY A 210 -1.46 -8.04 -18.97
N TRP A 211 -0.57 -7.66 -19.90
CA TRP A 211 0.19 -6.42 -19.81
C TRP A 211 -0.67 -5.17 -19.92
N MET A 212 -1.65 -5.18 -20.84
CA MET A 212 -2.61 -4.08 -20.98
C MET A 212 -3.39 -3.83 -19.68
N LEU A 213 -3.91 -4.89 -19.05
CA LEU A 213 -4.64 -4.77 -17.80
C LEU A 213 -3.75 -4.32 -16.64
N ILE A 214 -2.48 -4.74 -16.59
CA ILE A 214 -1.53 -4.23 -15.60
C ILE A 214 -1.28 -2.73 -15.79
N LYS A 215 -1.12 -2.27 -17.03
CA LYS A 215 -0.96 -0.84 -17.32
C LYS A 215 -2.20 -0.04 -16.88
N GLU A 216 -3.40 -0.55 -17.17
CA GLU A 216 -4.65 0.05 -16.71
C GLU A 216 -4.71 0.14 -15.17
N MET A 217 -4.22 -0.88 -14.45
CA MET A 217 -4.13 -0.81 -12.98
C MET A 217 -3.25 0.36 -12.52
N PHE A 218 -2.08 0.58 -13.15
CA PHE A 218 -1.18 1.67 -12.77
C PHE A 218 -1.77 3.05 -13.06
N GLU A 219 -2.46 3.21 -14.19
CA GLU A 219 -3.20 4.43 -14.53
C GLU A 219 -4.28 4.73 -13.48
N LYS A 220 -4.88 3.69 -12.90
CA LYS A 220 -5.85 3.78 -11.78
C LYS A 220 -5.18 3.83 -10.39
N HIS A 221 -3.87 4.08 -10.31
CA HIS A 221 -3.08 4.12 -9.08
C HIS A 221 -3.18 2.85 -8.22
N ARG A 222 -3.28 1.69 -8.87
CA ARG A 222 -3.33 0.37 -8.24
C ARG A 222 -2.11 -0.45 -8.65
N THR A 223 -1.75 -1.43 -7.83
CA THR A 223 -0.60 -2.30 -8.08
C THR A 223 -1.07 -3.75 -8.24
N PRO A 224 -0.53 -4.51 -9.20
CA PRO A 224 -0.75 -5.95 -9.28
C PRO A 224 -0.31 -6.64 -7.97
N SER A 225 -1.00 -7.71 -7.62
CA SER A 225 -0.66 -8.57 -6.49
C SER A 225 0.26 -9.70 -6.94
N TYR A 226 0.74 -10.51 -5.98
CA TYR A 226 1.57 -11.68 -6.29
C TYR A 226 0.88 -12.63 -7.29
N VAL A 227 -0.46 -12.70 -7.30
CA VAL A 227 -1.21 -13.63 -8.16
C VAL A 227 -0.89 -13.41 -9.65
N ALA A 228 -0.81 -12.16 -10.10
CA ALA A 228 -0.49 -11.85 -11.49
C ALA A 228 0.94 -12.26 -11.85
N PHE A 229 1.91 -11.96 -10.97
CA PHE A 229 3.32 -12.27 -11.20
C PHE A 229 3.61 -13.77 -11.14
N SER A 230 3.03 -14.47 -10.16
CA SER A 230 3.13 -15.93 -10.02
C SER A 230 2.59 -16.64 -11.26
N ALA A 231 1.45 -16.19 -11.80
CA ALA A 231 0.87 -16.77 -13.01
C ALA A 231 1.76 -16.60 -14.25
N TYR A 232 2.43 -15.45 -14.38
CA TYR A 232 3.40 -15.24 -15.45
C TYR A 232 4.62 -16.15 -15.29
N ILE A 233 5.19 -16.24 -14.09
CA ILE A 233 6.33 -17.13 -13.79
C ILE A 233 5.95 -18.60 -14.04
N GLU A 234 4.77 -19.04 -13.60
CA GLU A 234 4.24 -20.39 -13.84
C GLU A 234 4.15 -20.68 -15.34
N LYS A 235 3.69 -19.71 -16.14
CA LYS A 235 3.66 -19.89 -17.60
C LYS A 235 5.06 -20.08 -18.18
N LEU A 236 6.05 -19.35 -17.66
CA LEU A 236 7.45 -19.48 -18.10
C LEU A 236 8.08 -20.83 -17.72
N GLU A 237 7.57 -21.56 -16.73
CA GLU A 237 8.03 -22.93 -16.43
C GLU A 237 7.83 -23.89 -17.63
N GLN A 238 6.90 -23.57 -18.53
CA GLN A 238 6.61 -24.37 -19.73
C GLN A 238 7.56 -24.04 -20.90
N VAL A 239 8.28 -22.92 -20.81
CA VAL A 239 9.24 -22.49 -21.83
C VAL A 239 10.55 -23.23 -21.63
N LYS A 240 11.10 -23.83 -22.69
CA LYS A 240 12.36 -24.59 -22.63
C LYS A 240 13.59 -23.74 -22.98
N ASN A 241 13.39 -22.64 -23.70
CA ASN A 241 14.48 -21.81 -24.18
C ASN A 241 14.89 -20.78 -23.12
N LYS A 242 16.11 -20.91 -22.58
CA LYS A 242 16.69 -20.00 -21.58
C LYS A 242 16.72 -18.55 -22.03
N THR A 243 17.09 -18.29 -23.29
CA THR A 243 17.14 -16.92 -23.85
C THR A 243 15.74 -16.32 -23.91
N GLU A 244 14.75 -17.09 -24.32
CA GLU A 244 13.35 -16.65 -24.35
C GLU A 244 12.81 -16.33 -22.95
N ILE A 245 13.11 -17.18 -21.95
CA ILE A 245 12.75 -16.92 -20.55
C ILE A 245 13.35 -15.59 -20.09
N MET A 246 14.64 -15.34 -20.35
CA MET A 246 15.30 -14.11 -19.91
C MET A 246 14.75 -12.87 -20.61
N MET A 247 14.46 -12.93 -21.91
CA MET A 247 13.79 -11.83 -22.62
C MET A 247 12.40 -11.53 -22.04
N LYS A 248 11.63 -12.57 -21.74
CA LYS A 248 10.30 -12.44 -21.12
C LYS A 248 10.36 -11.89 -19.70
N LEU A 249 11.35 -12.29 -18.91
CA LEU A 249 11.60 -11.76 -17.58
C LEU A 249 12.11 -10.31 -17.63
N GLU A 250 12.88 -9.92 -18.64
CA GLU A 250 13.33 -8.54 -18.82
C GLU A 250 12.15 -7.57 -18.99
N LYS A 251 11.09 -7.98 -19.71
CA LYS A 251 9.83 -7.20 -19.80
C LYS A 251 9.19 -6.99 -18.42
N LEU A 252 9.11 -8.05 -17.61
CA LEU A 252 8.60 -7.98 -16.23
C LEU A 252 9.47 -7.06 -15.36
N PHE A 253 10.80 -7.21 -15.42
CA PHE A 253 11.73 -6.44 -14.61
C PHE A 253 11.73 -4.96 -14.98
N THR A 254 11.61 -4.65 -16.27
CA THR A 254 11.46 -3.27 -16.77
C THR A 254 10.20 -2.65 -16.21
N LEU A 255 9.06 -3.35 -16.31
CA LEU A 255 7.80 -2.89 -15.74
C LEU A 255 7.89 -2.64 -14.23
N CYS A 256 8.47 -3.58 -13.47
CA CYS A 256 8.64 -3.45 -12.04
C CYS A 256 9.57 -2.29 -11.68
N LYS A 257 10.66 -2.10 -12.44
CA LYS A 257 11.58 -0.98 -12.27
C LYS A 257 10.88 0.35 -12.54
N GLU A 258 10.19 0.50 -13.66
CA GLU A 258 9.52 1.76 -14.05
C GLU A 258 8.45 2.18 -13.04
N ASN A 259 7.77 1.22 -12.41
CA ASN A 259 6.67 1.46 -11.48
C ASN A 259 7.06 1.28 -9.99
N ASP A 260 8.35 1.17 -9.67
CA ASP A 260 8.90 0.94 -8.32
C ASP A 260 8.20 -0.21 -7.55
N ILE A 261 7.89 -1.29 -8.26
CA ILE A 261 7.25 -2.48 -7.70
C ILE A 261 8.28 -3.33 -6.97
N ILE A 262 8.09 -3.46 -5.66
CA ILE A 262 8.82 -4.42 -4.83
C ILE A 262 8.08 -5.75 -4.85
N LEU A 263 8.74 -6.80 -5.34
CA LEU A 263 8.12 -8.12 -5.47
C LEU A 263 7.93 -8.77 -4.09
N PRO A 264 6.82 -9.49 -3.86
CA PRO A 264 6.65 -10.31 -2.67
C PRO A 264 7.62 -11.50 -2.64
N GLU A 265 8.07 -11.90 -1.47
CA GLU A 265 8.94 -13.06 -1.25
C GLU A 265 8.50 -14.34 -1.98
N LYS A 266 7.21 -14.68 -1.95
CA LYS A 266 6.65 -15.83 -2.69
C LYS A 266 7.00 -15.80 -4.19
N VAL A 267 6.91 -14.63 -4.82
CA VAL A 267 7.20 -14.46 -6.25
C VAL A 267 8.70 -14.64 -6.52
N ILE A 268 9.55 -14.21 -5.58
CA ILE A 268 11.01 -14.40 -5.68
C ILE A 268 11.41 -15.86 -5.49
N GLU A 269 10.73 -16.60 -4.61
CA GLU A 269 10.95 -18.03 -4.44
C GLU A 269 10.63 -18.79 -5.74
N GLU A 270 9.47 -18.50 -6.35
CA GLU A 270 9.03 -19.05 -7.63
C GLU A 270 10.01 -18.67 -8.76
N LEU A 271 10.38 -17.39 -8.86
CA LEU A 271 11.36 -16.90 -9.83
C LEU A 271 12.72 -17.59 -9.66
N GLY A 272 13.23 -17.68 -8.43
CA GLY A 272 14.48 -18.35 -8.14
C GLY A 272 14.45 -19.83 -8.51
N SER A 273 13.31 -20.51 -8.33
CA SER A 273 13.11 -21.90 -8.77
C SER A 273 13.16 -22.04 -10.29
N LEU A 274 12.43 -21.17 -11.01
CA LEU A 274 12.45 -21.12 -12.48
C LEU A 274 13.88 -20.91 -13.02
N LEU A 275 14.60 -19.94 -12.47
CA LEU A 275 15.97 -19.61 -12.88
C LEU A 275 16.94 -20.78 -12.64
N ARG A 276 16.92 -21.41 -11.45
CA ARG A 276 17.78 -22.55 -11.13
C ARG A 276 17.49 -23.77 -12.01
N THR A 277 16.22 -24.06 -12.27
CA THR A 277 15.81 -25.17 -13.14
C THR A 277 16.33 -24.98 -14.57
N ASN A 278 16.50 -23.73 -15.00
CA ASN A 278 17.04 -23.35 -16.30
C ASN A 278 18.55 -23.04 -16.27
N SER A 279 19.28 -23.50 -15.24
CA SER A 279 20.74 -23.29 -15.10
C SER A 279 21.14 -21.80 -15.18
N ILE A 280 20.34 -20.93 -14.58
CA ILE A 280 20.65 -19.51 -14.42
C ILE A 280 21.01 -19.28 -12.95
N GLN A 281 22.19 -18.71 -12.69
CA GLN A 281 22.66 -18.50 -11.34
C GLN A 281 21.87 -17.37 -10.67
N ALA A 282 21.09 -17.72 -9.64
CA ALA A 282 20.26 -16.78 -8.89
C ALA A 282 20.36 -17.08 -7.39
N ASN A 283 20.86 -16.11 -6.61
CA ASN A 283 21.11 -16.25 -5.19
C ASN A 283 20.40 -15.16 -4.39
N LEU A 284 19.73 -15.55 -3.30
CA LEU A 284 19.25 -14.59 -2.31
C LEU A 284 20.46 -13.93 -1.63
N THR A 285 20.38 -12.62 -1.42
CA THR A 285 21.49 -11.82 -0.92
C THR A 285 21.01 -10.62 -0.12
N SER A 286 21.96 -9.90 0.47
CA SER A 286 21.72 -8.62 1.10
C SER A 286 22.71 -7.57 0.63
N ILE A 287 22.27 -6.31 0.67
CA ILE A 287 23.10 -5.15 0.37
C ILE A 287 23.62 -4.55 1.67
N ASN A 288 24.93 -4.33 1.74
CA ASN A 288 25.54 -3.74 2.93
C ASN A 288 25.32 -2.21 2.99
N LYS A 289 25.71 -1.58 4.11
CA LYS A 289 25.54 -0.13 4.31
C LYS A 289 26.29 0.76 3.30
N ARG A 290 27.26 0.20 2.55
CA ARG A 290 28.01 0.91 1.49
C ARG A 290 27.34 0.77 0.11
N GLY A 291 26.28 -0.03 0.01
CA GLY A 291 25.59 -0.32 -1.25
C GLY A 291 26.19 -1.47 -2.05
N CYS A 292 27.05 -2.32 -1.47
CA CYS A 292 27.59 -3.48 -2.19
C CYS A 292 26.77 -4.74 -1.92
N CYS A 293 26.56 -5.54 -2.96
CA CYS A 293 25.93 -6.86 -2.88
C CYS A 293 26.83 -7.87 -2.17
N SER A 294 26.29 -8.62 -1.20
CA SER A 294 27.07 -9.64 -0.49
C SER A 294 27.41 -10.87 -1.35
N CYS A 295 26.67 -11.09 -2.45
CA CYS A 295 26.89 -12.21 -3.38
C CYS A 295 27.95 -11.88 -4.44
N CYS A 296 27.72 -10.85 -5.26
CA CYS A 296 28.61 -10.51 -6.39
C CYS A 296 29.59 -9.36 -6.11
N GLN A 297 29.50 -8.72 -4.94
CA GLN A 297 30.30 -7.55 -4.54
C GLN A 297 30.12 -6.28 -5.39
N GLN A 298 29.24 -6.32 -6.40
CA GLN A 298 28.91 -5.14 -7.20
C GLN A 298 28.26 -4.05 -6.34
N LYS A 299 28.60 -2.80 -6.64
CA LYS A 299 28.02 -1.62 -6.00
C LYS A 299 26.74 -1.24 -6.75
N LEU A 300 25.64 -1.08 -6.01
CA LEU A 300 24.38 -0.59 -6.54
C LEU A 300 24.44 0.92 -6.72
N ASP A 301 23.66 1.38 -7.70
CA ASP A 301 23.58 2.77 -8.11
C ASP A 301 22.58 3.54 -7.24
N ALA A 302 22.92 4.81 -6.98
CA ALA A 302 22.00 5.80 -6.48
C ALA A 302 21.10 6.31 -7.61
N PHE A 303 19.93 6.84 -7.26
CA PHE A 303 19.12 7.54 -8.23
C PHE A 303 19.69 8.94 -8.49
N GLU A 304 20.22 9.13 -9.69
CA GLU A 304 20.63 10.43 -10.17
C GLU A 304 19.52 11.05 -11.02
N VAL A 305 18.98 12.17 -10.55
CA VAL A 305 18.04 12.98 -11.33
C VAL A 305 18.85 13.86 -12.28
N THR A 306 18.61 13.74 -13.58
CA THR A 306 19.17 14.68 -14.56
C THR A 306 18.61 16.08 -14.32
N ASN A 307 19.27 17.10 -14.87
CA ASN A 307 18.77 18.47 -14.73
C ASN A 307 17.43 18.64 -15.45
N GLU A 308 17.26 18.06 -16.65
CA GLU A 308 15.98 18.18 -17.37
C GLU A 308 14.85 17.51 -16.60
N MET A 309 15.10 16.28 -16.11
CA MET A 309 14.15 15.55 -15.27
C MET A 309 13.74 16.34 -14.04
N PHE A 310 14.71 16.97 -13.37
CA PHE A 310 14.42 17.73 -12.16
C PHE A 310 13.60 19.00 -12.44
N GLU A 311 13.92 19.75 -13.50
CA GLU A 311 13.15 20.94 -13.86
C GLU A 311 11.73 20.58 -14.30
N GLU A 312 11.54 19.50 -15.04
CA GLU A 312 10.19 19.01 -15.39
C GLU A 312 9.37 18.65 -14.13
N LEU A 313 9.98 17.92 -13.20
CA LEU A 313 9.35 17.58 -11.92
C LEU A 313 8.96 18.84 -11.14
N LYS A 314 9.88 19.80 -11.07
CA LYS A 314 9.70 21.07 -10.38
C LYS A 314 8.56 21.87 -11.00
N ASP A 315 8.52 22.01 -12.33
CA ASP A 315 7.48 22.76 -13.04
C ASP A 315 6.11 22.11 -12.85
N LYS A 316 6.01 20.78 -12.97
CA LYS A 316 4.78 20.04 -12.73
C LYS A 316 4.32 20.17 -11.28
N PHE A 317 5.23 20.07 -10.32
CA PHE A 317 4.90 20.26 -8.91
C PHE A 317 4.41 21.69 -8.65
N ILE A 318 5.16 22.70 -9.07
CA ILE A 318 4.82 24.12 -8.90
C ILE A 318 3.46 24.42 -9.53
N THR A 319 3.22 23.99 -10.77
CA THR A 319 1.95 24.21 -11.47
C THR A 319 0.78 23.55 -10.74
N ASN A 320 0.91 22.28 -10.36
CA ASN A 320 -0.16 21.55 -9.69
C ASN A 320 -0.42 22.04 -8.26
N VAL A 321 0.61 22.49 -7.55
CA VAL A 321 0.53 22.94 -6.15
C VAL A 321 0.06 24.39 -6.02
N ILE A 322 0.55 25.28 -6.89
CA ILE A 322 0.25 26.72 -6.81
C ILE A 322 -1.03 27.07 -7.58
N VAL A 323 -1.16 26.58 -8.82
CA VAL A 323 -2.28 26.98 -9.71
C VAL A 323 -3.47 26.03 -9.56
N GLY A 324 -3.22 24.75 -9.31
CA GLY A 324 -4.24 23.70 -9.45
C GLY A 324 -5.22 23.52 -8.29
N LYS A 325 -4.84 23.79 -7.03
CA LYS A 325 -5.64 23.33 -5.87
C LYS A 325 -5.69 24.19 -4.59
N ASN A 326 -5.17 25.42 -4.55
CA ASN A 326 -5.16 26.23 -3.32
C ASN A 326 -4.69 25.40 -2.09
N ILE A 327 -3.56 24.71 -2.17
CA ILE A 327 -3.02 23.98 -1.00
C ILE A 327 -2.53 24.98 0.05
N PHE A 328 -2.14 26.17 -0.42
CA PHE A 328 -2.01 27.39 0.38
C PHE A 328 -3.37 27.99 0.79
N SER A 329 -4.48 27.24 0.79
CA SER A 329 -5.81 27.74 1.22
C SER A 329 -5.84 28.25 2.66
N LYS A 330 -4.91 27.77 3.50
CA LYS A 330 -4.72 28.26 4.87
C LYS A 330 -3.64 29.33 5.00
N THR A 331 -3.18 29.87 3.88
CA THR A 331 -2.04 30.76 3.77
C THR A 331 -2.44 31.97 2.93
N THR A 332 -1.91 33.14 3.27
CA THR A 332 -2.21 34.37 2.53
C THR A 332 -1.35 34.45 1.26
N PRO A 333 -1.90 34.91 0.11
CA PRO A 333 -1.11 35.14 -1.10
C PRO A 333 0.10 36.04 -0.87
N GLU A 334 -0.01 37.01 0.04
CA GLU A 334 1.06 37.92 0.44
C GLU A 334 2.19 37.19 1.18
N GLU A 335 1.87 36.25 2.07
CA GLU A 335 2.86 35.42 2.75
C GLU A 335 3.64 34.56 1.76
N PHE A 336 2.96 33.99 0.78
CA PHE A 336 3.60 33.18 -0.25
C PHE A 336 4.48 34.03 -1.18
N ALA A 337 4.02 35.21 -1.61
CA ALA A 337 4.83 36.14 -2.40
C ALA A 337 6.08 36.61 -1.64
N ARG A 338 5.96 36.88 -0.33
CA ARG A 338 7.08 37.18 0.57
C ARG A 338 8.06 36.02 0.61
N PHE A 339 7.57 34.78 0.68
CA PHE A 339 8.40 33.59 0.67
C PHE A 339 9.16 33.40 -0.65
N GLN A 340 8.49 33.57 -1.79
CA GLN A 340 9.14 33.50 -3.10
C GLN A 340 10.23 34.56 -3.23
N SER A 341 9.96 35.78 -2.79
CA SER A 341 10.94 36.87 -2.80
C SER A 341 12.13 36.55 -1.89
N PHE A 342 11.88 35.99 -0.70
CA PHE A 342 12.92 35.55 0.21
C PHE A 342 13.80 34.45 -0.39
N LEU A 343 13.23 33.42 -1.03
CA LEU A 343 14.01 32.34 -1.66
C LEU A 343 14.91 32.83 -2.79
N LYS A 344 14.51 33.88 -3.52
CA LYS A 344 15.35 34.52 -4.55
C LYS A 344 16.59 35.22 -3.96
N THR A 345 16.62 35.52 -2.66
CA THR A 345 17.78 36.11 -1.97
C THR A 345 18.77 35.06 -1.45
N ILE A 346 18.49 33.77 -1.65
CA ILE A 346 19.32 32.67 -1.16
C ILE A 346 20.12 32.10 -2.34
N ASP A 347 21.41 32.42 -2.36
CA ASP A 347 22.30 32.01 -3.46
C ASP A 347 22.92 30.62 -3.25
N ASP A 348 23.24 30.27 -1.99
CA ASP A 348 23.90 29.00 -1.62
C ASP A 348 23.27 28.41 -0.35
N CYS A 349 22.32 27.48 -0.53
CA CYS A 349 21.73 26.69 0.53
C CYS A 349 21.55 25.23 0.09
N SER A 350 21.98 24.30 0.95
CA SER A 350 22.02 22.87 0.61
C SER A 350 21.13 22.01 1.50
N VAL A 351 20.55 22.60 2.55
CA VAL A 351 19.74 21.90 3.55
C VAL A 351 18.54 22.77 3.92
N VAL A 352 17.34 22.20 3.79
CA VAL A 352 16.09 22.80 4.29
C VAL A 352 15.58 21.98 5.46
N ILE A 353 15.30 22.65 6.57
CA ILE A 353 14.85 22.04 7.82
C ILE A 353 13.43 22.48 8.11
N ASP A 354 12.55 21.50 8.33
CA ASP A 354 11.23 21.70 8.90
C ASP A 354 11.35 21.94 10.40
N GLY A 355 11.51 23.19 10.79
CA GLY A 355 11.88 23.59 12.14
C GLY A 355 10.87 23.14 13.19
N LEU A 356 9.58 23.17 12.88
CA LEU A 356 8.53 22.79 13.82
C LEU A 356 8.45 21.27 14.00
N ASN A 357 8.42 20.53 12.88
CA ASN A 357 8.35 19.08 12.89
C ASN A 357 9.60 18.46 13.57
N VAL A 358 10.77 19.01 13.25
CA VAL A 358 12.03 18.63 13.90
C VAL A 358 11.98 18.94 15.39
N ALA A 359 11.59 20.15 15.79
CA ALA A 359 11.58 20.53 17.19
C ALA A 359 10.61 19.69 18.03
N TYR A 360 9.46 19.28 17.49
CA TYR A 360 8.50 18.41 18.18
C TYR A 360 8.78 16.91 18.03
N SER A 361 9.84 16.52 17.31
CA SER A 361 10.20 15.10 17.17
C SER A 361 10.57 14.44 18.51
N VAL A 362 11.00 15.23 19.50
CA VAL A 362 11.25 14.79 20.88
C VAL A 362 9.96 14.51 21.67
N GLY A 363 8.80 14.93 21.16
CA GLY A 363 7.49 14.77 21.79
C GLY A 363 6.79 16.11 22.06
N THR A 364 5.47 16.16 21.87
CA THR A 364 4.67 17.39 21.98
C THR A 364 4.47 17.90 23.41
N LYS A 365 4.82 17.09 24.42
CA LYS A 365 4.69 17.42 25.86
C LYS A 365 5.93 18.10 26.45
N HIS A 366 7.00 18.27 25.67
CA HIS A 366 8.24 18.88 26.16
C HIS A 366 8.17 20.42 26.13
N SER A 367 8.95 21.05 27.02
CA SER A 367 9.00 22.51 27.11
C SER A 367 9.66 23.13 25.87
N SER A 368 9.33 24.39 25.57
CA SER A 368 9.94 25.15 24.47
C SER A 368 11.48 25.23 24.55
N SER A 369 12.05 25.09 25.76
CA SER A 369 13.50 24.99 25.96
C SER A 369 14.09 23.72 25.36
N VAL A 370 13.43 22.57 25.55
CA VAL A 370 13.88 21.30 25.00
C VAL A 370 13.72 21.29 23.48
N CYS A 371 12.57 21.75 22.97
CA CYS A 371 12.31 21.84 21.52
C CYS A 371 13.30 22.77 20.81
N SER A 372 13.58 23.95 21.39
CA SER A 372 14.55 24.91 20.82
C SER A 372 15.99 24.41 20.89
N ALA A 373 16.40 23.76 21.98
CA ALA A 373 17.71 23.13 22.10
C ALA A 373 17.89 22.02 21.06
N PHE A 374 16.85 21.23 20.84
CA PHE A 374 16.87 20.16 19.88
C PHE A 374 17.03 20.68 18.44
N LEU A 375 16.25 21.68 18.04
CA LEU A 375 16.41 22.32 16.74
C LEU A 375 17.81 22.93 16.56
N ALA A 376 18.36 23.58 17.59
CA ALA A 376 19.71 24.12 17.55
C ALA A 376 20.77 23.03 17.33
N ASN A 377 20.63 21.86 17.98
CA ASN A 377 21.53 20.72 17.78
C ASN A 377 21.44 20.15 16.34
N VAL A 378 20.24 20.12 15.75
CA VAL A 378 20.05 19.71 14.36
C VAL A 378 20.70 20.70 13.40
N VAL A 379 20.55 22.01 13.62
CA VAL A 379 21.24 23.04 12.81
C VAL A 379 22.75 22.89 12.95
N ALA A 380 23.26 22.76 14.18
CA ALA A 380 24.68 22.58 14.46
C ALA A 380 25.27 21.35 13.76
N TYR A 381 24.52 20.26 13.65
CA TYR A 381 24.96 19.06 12.93
C TYR A 381 25.34 19.34 11.47
N PHE A 382 24.55 20.15 10.76
CA PHE A 382 24.81 20.48 9.35
C PHE A 382 25.85 21.61 9.21
N VAL A 383 25.77 22.64 10.06
CA VAL A 383 26.72 23.76 10.06
C VAL A 383 28.15 23.28 10.33
N ASN A 384 28.35 22.38 11.30
CA ASN A 384 29.66 21.78 11.60
C ASN A 384 30.22 20.91 10.46
N ARG A 385 29.39 20.59 9.45
CA ARG A 385 29.79 19.90 8.22
C ARG A 385 29.88 20.84 7.02
N ASN A 386 30.03 22.14 7.28
CA ASN A 386 30.11 23.21 6.29
C ASN A 386 28.91 23.26 5.33
N LYS A 387 27.71 22.90 5.82
CA LYS A 387 26.46 23.04 5.05
C LYS A 387 25.76 24.34 5.40
N LYS A 388 25.28 25.05 4.37
CA LYS A 388 24.39 26.21 4.51
C LYS A 388 22.95 25.74 4.69
N VAL A 389 22.28 26.27 5.72
CA VAL A 389 21.00 25.77 6.22
C VAL A 389 19.91 26.84 6.11
N LEU A 390 18.74 26.43 5.64
CA LEU A 390 17.48 27.16 5.71
C LEU A 390 16.56 26.46 6.71
N VAL A 391 16.06 27.20 7.69
CA VAL A 391 15.04 26.73 8.63
C VAL A 391 13.72 27.39 8.26
N LEU A 392 12.70 26.56 8.04
CA LEU A 392 11.31 27.00 7.96
C LEU A 392 10.66 26.78 9.33
N GLY A 393 10.04 27.81 9.87
CA GLY A 393 9.44 27.76 11.20
C GLY A 393 8.18 28.59 11.30
N ARG A 394 7.68 28.77 12.51
CA ARG A 394 6.47 29.52 12.82
C ARG A 394 6.75 30.79 13.60
N GLU A 395 5.90 31.80 13.43
CA GLU A 395 6.04 33.06 14.15
C GLU A 395 6.11 32.89 15.68
N HIS A 396 5.37 31.95 16.27
CA HIS A 396 5.46 31.69 17.71
C HIS A 396 6.84 31.21 18.19
N MET A 397 7.68 30.67 17.29
CA MET A 397 9.06 30.27 17.64
C MET A 397 9.93 31.46 18.03
N ASN A 398 9.54 32.70 17.69
CA ASN A 398 10.20 33.90 18.22
C ASN A 398 10.10 34.05 19.74
N ARG A 399 9.14 33.38 20.38
CA ARG A 399 8.97 33.38 21.84
C ARG A 399 9.82 32.30 22.53
N TRP A 400 10.59 31.50 21.78
CA TRP A 400 11.44 30.46 22.34
C TRP A 400 12.66 31.04 23.09
N PRO A 401 13.28 30.25 23.98
CA PRO A 401 14.42 30.71 24.76
C PRO A 401 15.57 31.27 23.91
N LYS A 402 15.96 32.51 24.24
CA LYS A 402 16.93 33.30 23.47
C LYS A 402 18.26 32.58 23.24
N LYS A 403 18.75 31.82 24.23
CA LYS A 403 20.04 31.11 24.13
C LYS A 403 20.12 30.21 22.89
N ASN A 404 19.13 29.33 22.71
CA ASN A 404 19.12 28.36 21.61
C ASN A 404 18.61 29.00 20.32
N TRP A 405 17.62 29.89 20.42
CA TRP A 405 17.03 30.53 19.25
C TRP A 405 17.98 31.52 18.56
N ASN A 406 18.81 32.25 19.32
CA ASN A 406 19.85 33.11 18.76
C ASN A 406 20.90 32.31 18.00
N TYR A 407 21.26 31.12 18.48
CA TYR A 407 22.16 30.25 17.73
C TYR A 407 21.57 29.89 16.36
N VAL A 408 20.29 29.49 16.30
CA VAL A 408 19.60 29.18 15.04
C VAL A 408 19.60 30.40 14.12
N LYS A 409 19.21 31.59 14.61
CA LYS A 409 19.18 32.84 13.83
C LYS A 409 20.53 33.23 13.25
N ASN A 410 21.61 32.99 13.99
CA ASN A 410 22.95 33.39 13.57
C ASN A 410 23.60 32.38 12.60
N ASN A 411 23.12 31.13 12.57
CA ASN A 411 23.77 30.04 11.82
C ASN A 411 22.90 29.46 10.69
N ALA A 412 21.65 29.92 10.53
CA ALA A 412 20.76 29.51 9.46
C ALA A 412 20.00 30.70 8.87
N LYS A 413 19.66 30.61 7.58
CA LYS A 413 18.61 31.46 7.00
C LYS A 413 17.28 31.03 7.61
N LEU A 414 16.42 31.97 7.96
CA LEU A 414 15.19 31.69 8.68
C LEU A 414 14.00 32.33 7.96
N PHE A 415 12.97 31.54 7.67
CA PHE A 415 11.68 32.04 7.25
C PHE A 415 10.61 31.57 8.22
N LEU A 416 9.79 32.49 8.72
CA LEU A 416 8.72 32.19 9.67
C LEU A 416 7.36 32.39 9.00
N THR A 417 6.60 31.31 8.90
CA THR A 417 5.21 31.31 8.46
C THR A 417 4.26 31.63 9.61
N GLN A 418 3.06 32.10 9.28
CA GLN A 418 1.98 32.30 10.24
C GLN A 418 1.62 30.95 10.89
N ASP A 419 1.21 30.95 12.16
CA ASP A 419 0.94 29.71 12.91
C ASP A 419 -0.18 28.82 12.32
N LEU A 420 -1.07 29.39 11.50
CA LEU A 420 -2.21 28.69 10.89
C LEU A 420 -1.90 28.12 9.49
N SER A 421 -0.77 28.51 8.88
CA SER A 421 -0.34 28.05 7.54
C SER A 421 -0.02 26.55 7.53
N GLN A 422 0.06 25.92 6.37
CA GLN A 422 0.59 24.54 6.25
C GLN A 422 2.08 24.59 5.91
N ASP A 423 2.94 23.84 6.63
CA ASP A 423 4.41 23.93 6.44
C ASP A 423 4.93 23.09 5.28
N ASP A 424 4.35 21.91 5.07
CA ASP A 424 4.87 20.95 4.09
C ASP A 424 4.97 21.50 2.65
N PRO A 425 4.02 22.31 2.13
CA PRO A 425 4.15 22.90 0.79
C PRO A 425 5.31 23.89 0.70
N TYR A 426 5.57 24.66 1.76
CA TYR A 426 6.70 25.59 1.84
C TYR A 426 8.03 24.84 1.85
N LEU A 427 8.10 23.73 2.60
CA LEU A 427 9.28 22.87 2.66
C LEU A 427 9.65 22.31 1.29
N LEU A 428 8.69 21.71 0.60
CA LEU A 428 8.90 21.13 -0.72
C LEU A 428 9.22 22.20 -1.76
N TYR A 429 8.52 23.33 -1.73
CA TYR A 429 8.80 24.44 -2.64
C TYR A 429 10.22 24.98 -2.45
N ALA A 430 10.66 25.20 -1.20
CA ALA A 430 12.04 25.60 -0.93
C ALA A 430 13.05 24.57 -1.44
N ALA A 431 12.82 23.29 -1.14
CA ALA A 431 13.74 22.23 -1.54
C ALA A 431 13.87 22.10 -3.07
N LEU A 432 12.76 22.22 -3.79
CA LEU A 432 12.76 22.21 -5.26
C LEU A 432 13.41 23.48 -5.83
N HIS A 433 13.15 24.65 -5.25
CA HIS A 433 13.73 25.92 -5.71
C HIS A 433 15.25 26.00 -5.50
N LEU A 434 15.76 25.49 -4.37
CA LEU A 434 17.20 25.47 -4.06
C LEU A 434 17.98 24.46 -4.91
N GLY A 435 17.28 23.51 -5.55
CA GLY A 435 17.84 22.65 -6.57
C GLY A 435 17.88 21.16 -6.21
N LYS A 436 18.28 20.34 -7.19
CA LYS A 436 18.15 18.87 -7.15
C LYS A 436 18.92 18.15 -6.04
N ASN A 437 19.96 18.80 -5.49
CA ASN A 437 20.84 18.23 -4.46
C ASN A 437 20.47 18.68 -3.04
N THR A 438 19.39 19.45 -2.90
CA THR A 438 18.95 19.97 -1.60
C THR A 438 18.52 18.83 -0.67
N MET A 439 19.06 18.81 0.54
CA MET A 439 18.68 17.87 1.60
C MET A 439 17.46 18.39 2.35
N ILE A 440 16.51 17.52 2.65
CA ILE A 440 15.25 17.85 3.33
C ILE A 440 15.26 17.18 4.70
N VAL A 441 15.17 17.95 5.77
CA VAL A 441 15.17 17.42 7.14
C VAL A 441 13.78 17.56 7.72
N THR A 442 13.07 16.44 7.83
CA THR A 442 11.72 16.36 8.40
C THR A 442 11.44 14.93 8.87
N ARG A 443 10.52 14.77 9.83
CA ARG A 443 9.99 13.46 10.23
C ARG A 443 8.80 13.04 9.38
N ASP A 444 8.15 13.97 8.66
CA ASP A 444 6.98 13.63 7.85
C ASP A 444 7.41 12.80 6.63
N LEU A 445 6.62 11.78 6.29
CA LEU A 445 6.81 10.96 5.09
C LEU A 445 6.26 11.67 3.84
N MET A 446 5.61 12.81 4.01
CA MET A 446 5.07 13.70 2.97
C MET A 446 4.09 12.98 2.02
N ARG A 447 3.44 11.92 2.51
CA ARG A 447 2.54 11.05 1.73
C ARG A 447 1.33 11.79 1.16
N SER A 448 0.83 12.79 1.90
CA SER A 448 -0.29 13.65 1.48
C SER A 448 0.05 14.49 0.24
N HIS A 449 1.32 14.80 0.01
CA HIS A 449 1.78 15.69 -1.06
C HIS A 449 1.97 14.96 -2.39
N LEU A 450 2.13 13.63 -2.37
CA LEU A 450 2.09 12.80 -3.58
C LEU A 450 0.75 12.87 -4.31
N PHE A 451 -0.37 13.12 -3.59
CA PHE A 451 -1.69 13.26 -4.21
C PHE A 451 -1.85 14.55 -5.04
N LEU A 452 -0.89 15.47 -4.94
CA LEU A 452 -0.88 16.73 -5.69
C LEU A 452 -0.43 16.52 -7.14
N LEU A 453 0.43 15.52 -7.34
CA LEU A 453 0.80 15.05 -8.67
C LEU A 453 -0.34 14.19 -9.20
N LYS A 454 -0.76 14.43 -10.44
CA LYS A 454 -1.87 13.68 -11.06
C LYS A 454 -1.36 12.37 -11.65
N GLU A 455 -0.32 12.47 -12.48
CA GLU A 455 0.20 11.32 -13.21
C GLU A 455 0.96 10.34 -12.30
N PRO A 456 0.81 9.01 -12.49
CA PRO A 456 1.56 8.01 -11.73
C PRO A 456 3.08 8.18 -11.88
N SER A 457 3.56 8.49 -13.09
CA SER A 457 4.98 8.67 -13.38
C SER A 457 5.61 9.82 -12.58
N ASP A 458 4.90 10.95 -12.47
CA ASP A 458 5.35 12.10 -11.68
C ASP A 458 5.44 11.74 -10.18
N LYS A 459 4.47 10.98 -9.66
CA LYS A 459 4.48 10.50 -8.27
C LYS A 459 5.70 9.63 -7.98
N ILE A 460 5.99 8.70 -8.88
CA ILE A 460 7.15 7.81 -8.78
C ILE A 460 8.44 8.63 -8.79
N MET A 461 8.56 9.54 -9.76
CA MET A 461 9.73 10.41 -9.89
C MET A 461 9.97 11.28 -8.65
N PHE A 462 8.91 11.90 -8.13
CA PHE A 462 8.97 12.69 -6.91
C PHE A 462 9.38 11.84 -5.70
N SER A 463 8.79 10.64 -5.56
CA SER A 463 9.11 9.70 -4.50
C SER A 463 10.58 9.28 -4.54
N ARG A 464 11.11 8.98 -5.73
CA ARG A 464 12.54 8.65 -5.93
C ARG A 464 13.44 9.80 -5.52
N TRP A 465 13.16 11.01 -6.00
CA TRP A 465 13.90 12.21 -5.62
C TRP A 465 13.88 12.44 -4.10
N LEU A 466 12.69 12.42 -3.48
CA LEU A 466 12.52 12.63 -2.05
C LEU A 466 13.26 11.57 -1.22
N SER A 467 13.16 10.29 -1.60
CA SER A 467 13.78 9.17 -0.87
C SER A 467 15.31 9.29 -0.77
N GLN A 468 15.94 9.95 -1.74
CA GLN A 468 17.38 10.16 -1.81
C GLN A 468 17.85 11.48 -1.19
N ARG A 469 16.93 12.30 -0.70
CA ARG A 469 17.21 13.64 -0.15
C ARG A 469 16.66 13.85 1.25
N GLN A 470 15.74 13.00 1.70
CA GLN A 470 15.08 13.13 2.98
C GLN A 470 15.91 12.53 4.14
N TYR A 471 16.28 13.39 5.08
CA TYR A 471 16.92 13.04 6.34
C TYR A 471 15.87 12.97 7.44
N GLN A 472 15.60 11.76 7.92
CA GLN A 472 14.64 11.55 9.02
C GLN A 472 15.39 11.40 10.35
N ILE A 473 14.77 11.87 11.42
CA ILE A 473 15.36 11.81 12.76
C ILE A 473 15.06 10.43 13.37
N LYS A 474 16.11 9.65 13.71
CA LYS A 474 15.96 8.33 14.35
C LYS A 474 15.80 8.47 15.87
N TYR A 475 16.76 9.11 16.53
CA TYR A 475 16.71 9.45 17.95
C TYR A 475 17.81 10.44 18.34
N VAL A 476 17.74 10.92 19.58
CA VAL A 476 18.72 11.82 20.20
C VAL A 476 19.37 11.08 21.34
N THR A 477 20.70 11.12 21.41
CA THR A 477 21.42 10.59 22.57
C THR A 477 21.23 11.54 23.78
N GLY A 478 21.42 11.03 25.00
CA GLY A 478 21.35 11.84 26.22
C GLY A 478 22.34 13.03 26.24
N PHE A 479 23.38 13.00 25.41
CA PHE A 479 24.37 14.07 25.25
C PHE A 479 24.02 15.07 24.13
N GLY A 480 22.81 15.01 23.55
CA GLY A 480 22.37 15.95 22.52
C GLY A 480 22.85 15.65 21.10
N LYS A 481 23.59 14.55 20.88
CA LYS A 481 23.95 14.09 19.52
C LYS A 481 22.71 13.57 18.79
N VAL A 482 22.42 14.16 17.64
CA VAL A 482 21.31 13.77 16.76
C VAL A 482 21.76 12.63 15.84
N ILE A 483 20.95 11.57 15.77
CA ILE A 483 21.14 10.45 14.84
C ILE A 483 20.04 10.47 13.79
N PHE A 484 20.44 10.50 12.52
CA PHE A 484 19.54 10.48 11.37
C PHE A 484 19.44 9.07 10.77
N ASN A 485 18.25 8.75 10.26
CA ASN A 485 18.10 7.84 9.13
C ASN A 485 18.48 8.63 7.88
N ILE A 486 19.70 8.41 7.41
CA ILE A 486 20.24 9.03 6.19
C ILE A 486 19.70 8.24 4.99
N PRO A 487 19.39 8.90 3.85
CA PRO A 487 19.07 8.21 2.61
C PRO A 487 20.08 7.11 2.28
N MET A 488 19.58 5.95 1.82
CA MET A 488 20.45 4.86 1.38
C MET A 488 21.32 5.33 0.21
N PRO A 489 22.61 4.93 0.15
CA PRO A 489 23.50 5.33 -0.95
C PRO A 489 23.18 4.64 -2.28
N TYR A 490 22.08 3.89 -2.33
CA TYR A 490 21.56 3.17 -3.49
C TYR A 490 20.04 3.27 -3.51
N MET A 491 19.43 3.09 -4.68
CA MET A 491 17.97 3.01 -4.80
C MET A 491 17.46 1.58 -4.62
N ARG A 492 16.41 1.38 -3.82
CA ARG A 492 15.75 0.07 -3.68
C ARG A 492 14.78 -0.19 -4.85
N THR A 493 15.33 -0.33 -6.05
CA THR A 493 14.61 -0.72 -7.28
C THR A 493 15.37 -1.87 -7.96
N ILE A 494 14.83 -2.41 -9.05
CA ILE A 494 15.56 -3.38 -9.88
C ILE A 494 16.73 -2.67 -10.58
N GLN A 495 17.94 -3.22 -10.43
CA GLN A 495 19.16 -2.65 -10.98
C GLN A 495 19.99 -3.68 -11.73
N LYS A 496 20.55 -3.29 -12.89
CA LYS A 496 21.55 -4.07 -13.60
C LYS A 496 22.90 -3.39 -13.39
N ASN A 497 23.83 -4.09 -12.75
CA ASN A 497 25.17 -3.58 -12.44
C ASN A 497 26.20 -4.58 -12.99
N GLY A 498 26.85 -4.22 -14.10
CA GLY A 498 27.68 -5.15 -14.87
C GLY A 498 26.87 -6.33 -15.41
N ASP A 499 27.39 -7.54 -15.21
CA ASP A 499 26.74 -8.80 -15.61
C ASP A 499 25.69 -9.30 -14.61
N TYR A 500 25.36 -8.51 -13.59
CA TYR A 500 24.43 -8.91 -12.53
C TYR A 500 23.16 -8.06 -12.54
N LEU A 501 22.03 -8.72 -12.28
CA LEU A 501 20.74 -8.09 -12.02
C LEU A 501 20.36 -8.29 -10.54
N HIS A 502 19.99 -7.20 -9.88
CA HIS A 502 19.56 -7.15 -8.49
C HIS A 502 18.09 -6.80 -8.41
N ILE A 503 17.30 -7.64 -7.74
CA ILE A 503 15.85 -7.47 -7.58
C ILE A 503 15.52 -7.36 -6.09
N PRO A 504 15.02 -6.21 -5.62
CA PRO A 504 14.60 -6.07 -4.24
C PRO A 504 13.27 -6.78 -4.01
N TYR A 505 13.10 -7.36 -2.82
CA TYR A 505 11.85 -7.99 -2.45
C TYR A 505 11.49 -7.73 -0.99
N GLN A 506 10.23 -7.99 -0.64
CA GLN A 506 9.72 -7.82 0.71
C GLN A 506 9.35 -9.16 1.33
N THR A 507 10.00 -9.50 2.46
CA THR A 507 9.67 -10.69 3.26
C THR A 507 8.40 -10.49 4.07
N LYS A 508 7.83 -11.59 4.58
CA LYS A 508 6.67 -11.51 5.50
C LYS A 508 6.99 -10.79 6.80
N GLU A 509 8.19 -10.96 7.33
CA GLU A 509 8.65 -10.31 8.57
C GLU A 509 8.73 -8.79 8.41
N GLU A 510 9.19 -8.33 7.24
CA GLU A 510 9.27 -6.90 6.90
C GLU A 510 7.91 -6.22 6.82
N LYS A 511 6.86 -6.94 6.41
CA LYS A 511 5.50 -6.38 6.40
C LYS A 511 4.95 -6.17 7.81
N ASN A 512 5.41 -6.94 8.79
CA ASN A 512 4.91 -6.93 10.16
C ASN A 512 5.75 -6.05 11.09
N ASN A 513 6.98 -5.70 10.71
CA ASN A 513 7.85 -4.83 11.49
C ASN A 513 7.51 -3.35 11.25
N GLU A 514 6.97 -2.68 12.27
CA GLU A 514 6.84 -1.21 12.32
C GLU A 514 8.18 -0.49 12.58
N SER A 515 9.27 -1.24 12.81
CA SER A 515 10.60 -0.67 12.95
C SER A 515 11.13 -0.22 11.58
N ASN A 516 11.46 1.07 11.46
CA ASN A 516 12.06 1.74 10.28
C ASN A 516 13.44 1.18 9.84
N GLU A 517 13.84 -0.02 10.25
CA GLU A 517 15.03 -0.66 9.70
C GLU A 517 14.63 -1.30 8.38
N THR A 518 14.85 -0.54 7.30
CA THR A 518 14.75 -1.03 5.92
C THR A 518 15.59 -2.29 5.79
N SER A 519 14.89 -3.40 5.73
CA SER A 519 15.39 -4.69 5.31
C SER A 519 16.04 -4.64 3.94
N ASN A 520 17.16 -5.34 3.84
CA ASN A 520 17.98 -5.39 2.64
C ASN A 520 17.88 -6.78 1.99
N SER A 521 16.65 -7.24 1.71
CA SER A 521 16.40 -8.53 1.05
C SER A 521 16.40 -8.37 -0.48
N TRP A 522 17.30 -9.07 -1.16
CA TRP A 522 17.52 -8.96 -2.61
C TRP A 522 17.76 -10.33 -3.27
N LEU A 523 17.38 -10.46 -4.54
CA LEU A 523 17.81 -11.56 -5.41
C LEU A 523 18.92 -11.04 -6.34
N CYS A 524 20.04 -11.75 -6.42
CA CYS A 524 21.14 -11.47 -7.34
C CYS A 524 21.17 -12.54 -8.44
N ILE A 525 21.06 -12.11 -9.69
CA ILE A 525 21.03 -12.98 -10.87
C ILE A 525 22.27 -12.66 -11.72
N HIS A 526 23.00 -13.68 -12.15
CA HIS A 526 24.09 -13.53 -13.11
C HIS A 526 23.54 -13.72 -14.53
N LEU A 527 23.69 -12.71 -15.39
CA LEU A 527 23.09 -12.68 -16.73
C LEU A 527 23.93 -13.43 -17.77
N SER A 528 25.23 -13.54 -17.56
CA SER A 528 26.21 -14.15 -18.48
C SER A 528 26.50 -15.63 -18.17
N SER A 529 25.70 -16.26 -17.32
CA SER A 529 25.81 -17.69 -16.96
C SER A 529 25.32 -18.61 -18.06
#